data_AF-A0A1A8P7K3-F1
#
_entry.id   AF-A0A1A8P7K3-F1
#
_cell.length_a   1.000
_cell.length_b   1.000
_cell.length_c   1.000
_cell.angle_alpha   90.00
_cell.angle_beta   90.00
_cell.angle_gamma   90.00
#
_symmetry.space_group_name_H-M   'P 1'
#
loop_
_entity.id
_entity.type
_entity.pdbx_description
1 polymer ?
#
loop_
_entity_poly.entity_id
_entity_poly.type
_entity_poly.pdbx_seq_one_letter_code
_entity_poly.pdbx_strand_id
1 'polypeptide(L)'
;MEESSSVPASYNPTRFSFHRPQSAAGASTSSARPSPRVTVAKTFQRTIFIAELVDGRLETSKTLTVRFSEFEASVVGITRKVNEALEQEELIILTDGQGNKILETEGTRGSAFWKQNARKVLAVREEDFLQLQGSKKRKLSRRDDNGLDAVYDQIEEVILAAQGLREVSTTIRELTELANSNRSTAVSLRAADAAAVKDAFACVVCKGPVVEPIVATCCQSLIGCLTCAEEWK
;
A
#
# COMPACT_ATOMS: atom_id res chain seq x y z
N MET A 1 22.44 12.90 59.21
CA MET A 1 21.29 13.29 58.39
C MET A 1 21.81 13.41 56.97
N GLU A 2 21.43 12.63 55.98
CA GLU A 2 20.42 11.59 55.85
C GLU A 2 20.93 10.56 54.83
N GLU A 3 20.42 9.36 54.98
CA GLU A 3 20.52 8.23 54.07
C GLU A 3 19.73 8.51 52.78
N SER A 4 20.25 8.10 51.62
CA SER A 4 19.40 7.72 50.50
C SER A 4 20.14 6.78 49.55
N SER A 5 19.69 5.54 49.64
CA SER A 5 19.92 4.41 48.75
C SER A 5 19.46 4.74 47.32
N SER A 6 20.29 4.40 46.33
CA SER A 6 19.81 4.15 44.97
C SER A 6 20.68 3.08 44.30
N VAL A 7 20.11 1.89 44.18
CA VAL A 7 20.64 0.72 43.48
C VAL A 7 20.74 1.02 41.98
N PRO A 8 21.88 0.81 41.29
CA PRO A 8 21.87 0.81 39.84
C PRO A 8 21.28 -0.52 39.34
N ALA A 9 20.18 -0.42 38.59
CA ALA A 9 19.54 -1.53 37.91
C ALA A 9 20.54 -2.26 37.01
N SER A 10 20.77 -3.55 37.29
CA SER A 10 21.53 -4.44 36.41
C SER A 10 20.75 -4.62 35.11
N TYR A 11 21.23 -3.96 34.06
CA TYR A 11 20.79 -4.19 32.70
C TYR A 11 21.26 -5.58 32.28
N ASN A 12 20.33 -6.52 32.15
CA ASN A 12 20.58 -7.87 31.69
C ASN A 12 20.32 -7.93 30.17
N PRO A 13 21.33 -7.75 29.29
CA PRO A 13 21.13 -8.10 27.90
C PRO A 13 21.05 -9.63 27.82
N THR A 14 19.85 -10.16 27.59
CA THR A 14 19.65 -11.58 27.31
C THR A 14 20.28 -11.87 25.95
N ARG A 15 21.60 -12.12 25.98
CA ARG A 15 22.39 -12.54 24.83
C ARG A 15 22.07 -14.01 24.59
N PHE A 16 21.28 -14.30 23.57
CA PHE A 16 21.13 -15.66 23.07
C PHE A 16 22.51 -16.17 22.62
N SER A 17 23.08 -17.08 23.39
CA SER A 17 24.31 -17.80 23.05
C SER A 17 23.95 -19.24 22.73
N PHE A 18 24.30 -19.70 21.52
CA PHE A 18 24.23 -21.11 21.17
C PHE A 18 25.41 -21.82 21.83
N HIS A 19 25.18 -22.43 22.99
CA HIS A 19 26.14 -23.38 23.55
C HIS A 19 26.18 -24.63 22.67
N ARG A 20 27.25 -24.74 21.87
CA ARG A 20 27.65 -25.97 21.20
C ARG A 20 28.15 -26.95 22.27
N PRO A 21 27.55 -28.14 22.44
CA PRO A 21 28.15 -29.16 23.28
C PRO A 21 29.48 -29.59 22.66
N GLN A 22 30.57 -29.49 23.42
CA GLN A 22 31.85 -30.06 23.06
C GLN A 22 31.73 -31.59 22.97
N SER A 23 32.15 -32.16 21.85
CA SER A 23 32.45 -33.59 21.74
C SER A 23 33.64 -33.90 22.65
N ALA A 24 33.39 -34.64 23.73
CA ALA A 24 34.43 -35.32 24.47
C ALA A 24 34.59 -36.74 23.91
N ALA A 25 35.74 -37.01 23.31
CA ALA A 25 36.19 -38.37 23.04
C ALA A 25 36.82 -38.96 24.31
N GLY A 26 36.61 -40.26 24.53
CA GLY A 26 37.53 -41.12 25.28
C GLY A 26 37.09 -41.57 26.67
N ALA A 27 36.40 -42.70 26.73
CA ALA A 27 36.58 -43.69 27.80
C ALA A 27 36.16 -45.07 27.30
N SER A 28 37.16 -45.92 27.03
CA SER A 28 36.99 -47.35 26.78
C SER A 28 36.64 -48.06 28.09
N THR A 29 35.67 -48.96 28.11
CA THR A 29 35.78 -50.31 28.70
C THR A 29 34.46 -51.08 28.65
N SER A 30 34.64 -52.39 28.52
CA SER A 30 33.72 -53.49 28.82
C SER A 30 32.68 -53.90 27.76
N SER A 31 32.91 -55.13 27.31
CA SER A 31 32.13 -55.95 26.42
C SER A 31 30.75 -56.27 26.99
N ALA A 32 29.70 -55.96 26.24
CA ALA A 32 28.49 -56.76 26.15
C ALA A 32 27.82 -56.40 24.82
N ARG A 33 27.75 -57.35 23.88
CA ARG A 33 26.94 -57.23 22.66
C ARG A 33 25.47 -57.09 23.12
N PRO A 34 24.79 -55.94 22.90
CA PRO A 34 23.34 -55.94 23.00
C PRO A 34 22.82 -56.70 21.78
N SER A 35 22.03 -57.74 22.00
CA SER A 35 21.15 -58.26 20.95
C SER A 35 20.40 -57.07 20.33
N PRO A 36 20.23 -57.01 18.99
CA PRO A 36 19.52 -55.90 18.38
C PRO A 36 18.06 -55.97 18.82
N ARG A 37 17.73 -55.24 19.89
CA ARG A 37 16.34 -54.87 20.15
C ARG A 37 15.93 -54.05 18.95
N VAL A 38 14.97 -54.57 18.19
CA VAL A 38 14.24 -53.80 17.17
C VAL A 38 13.71 -52.57 17.89
N THR A 39 14.39 -51.43 17.70
CA THR A 39 13.89 -50.13 18.14
C THR A 39 12.65 -49.88 17.30
N VAL A 40 11.48 -50.04 17.90
CA VAL A 40 10.22 -49.68 17.26
C VAL A 40 10.37 -48.24 16.81
N ALA A 41 10.36 -48.03 15.48
CA ALA A 41 10.52 -46.70 14.91
C ALA A 41 9.46 -45.79 15.51
N LYS A 42 9.88 -44.64 16.03
CA LYS A 42 8.96 -43.67 16.65
C LYS A 42 7.93 -43.25 15.60
N THR A 43 6.66 -43.56 15.85
CA THR A 43 5.56 -43.18 14.97
C THR A 43 4.82 -41.97 15.51
N PHE A 44 4.20 -41.24 14.60
CA PHE A 44 3.48 -40.00 14.83
C PHE A 44 2.10 -40.11 14.20
N GLN A 45 1.18 -39.29 14.67
CA GLN A 45 -0.19 -39.27 14.18
C GLN A 45 -0.57 -37.86 13.77
N ARG A 46 -1.34 -37.76 12.69
CA ARG A 46 -1.88 -36.48 12.23
C ARG A 46 -3.27 -36.69 11.66
N THR A 47 -4.22 -35.89 12.13
CA THR A 47 -5.53 -35.75 11.51
C THR A 47 -5.42 -34.91 10.25
N ILE A 48 -5.84 -35.48 9.12
CA ILE A 48 -6.00 -34.85 7.82
C ILE A 48 -7.50 -34.75 7.54
N PHE A 49 -7.96 -33.59 7.08
CA PHE A 49 -9.36 -33.36 6.79
C PHE A 49 -9.60 -33.58 5.29
N ILE A 50 -10.39 -34.59 4.93
CA ILE A 50 -10.81 -34.77 3.55
C ILE A 50 -11.83 -33.67 3.25
N ALA A 51 -11.57 -32.88 2.22
CA ALA A 51 -12.39 -31.75 1.86
C ALA A 51 -12.81 -31.79 0.40
N GLU A 52 -14.04 -31.37 0.18
CA GLU A 52 -14.71 -31.30 -1.12
C GLU A 52 -15.09 -29.84 -1.40
N LEU A 53 -15.17 -29.49 -2.68
CA LEU A 53 -15.56 -28.15 -3.10
C LEU A 53 -17.10 -28.03 -3.14
N VAL A 54 -17.67 -27.26 -2.21
CA VAL A 54 -19.11 -26.96 -2.14
C VAL A 54 -19.29 -25.45 -2.27
N ASP A 55 -20.07 -25.00 -3.26
CA ASP A 55 -20.36 -23.57 -3.51
C ASP A 55 -19.11 -22.66 -3.55
N GLY A 56 -18.01 -23.18 -4.10
CA GLY A 56 -16.74 -22.46 -4.22
C GLY A 56 -15.95 -22.33 -2.91
N ARG A 57 -16.28 -23.13 -1.89
CA ARG A 57 -15.56 -23.23 -0.62
C ARG A 57 -15.19 -24.69 -0.32
N LEU A 58 -14.07 -24.89 0.37
CA LEU A 58 -13.67 -26.22 0.82
C LEU A 58 -14.43 -26.57 2.11
N GLU A 59 -15.28 -27.58 2.03
CA GLU A 59 -15.98 -28.13 3.19
C GLU A 59 -15.39 -29.49 3.56
N THR A 60 -15.25 -29.75 4.86
CA THR A 60 -14.71 -31.02 5.34
C THR A 60 -15.80 -32.08 5.31
N SER A 61 -15.62 -33.12 4.49
CA SER A 61 -16.56 -34.26 4.45
C SER A 61 -16.23 -35.31 5.51
N LYS A 62 -14.96 -35.66 5.69
CA LYS A 62 -14.50 -36.62 6.72
C LYS A 62 -13.09 -36.32 7.22
N THR A 63 -12.69 -36.98 8.30
CA THR A 63 -11.33 -36.89 8.84
C THR A 63 -10.61 -38.23 8.76
N LEU A 64 -9.33 -38.19 8.39
CA LEU A 64 -8.44 -39.34 8.31
C LEU A 64 -7.26 -39.15 9.27
N THR A 65 -7.02 -40.12 10.15
CA THR A 65 -5.83 -40.12 11.01
C THR A 65 -4.70 -40.88 10.35
N VAL A 66 -3.69 -40.18 9.89
CA VAL A 66 -2.50 -40.75 9.26
C VAL A 66 -1.45 -41.07 10.33
N ARG A 67 -0.93 -42.29 10.31
CA ARG A 67 0.26 -42.70 11.08
C ARG A 67 1.50 -42.66 10.18
N PHE A 68 2.56 -42.00 10.65
CA PHE A 68 3.79 -41.81 9.87
C PHE A 68 5.03 -41.81 10.77
N SER A 69 6.15 -42.24 10.22
CA SER A 69 7.48 -42.15 10.83
C SER A 69 8.19 -40.84 10.47
N GLU A 70 9.37 -40.58 11.05
CA GLU A 70 10.18 -39.41 10.68
C GLU A 70 10.55 -39.39 9.19
N PHE A 71 10.80 -40.57 8.58
CA PHE A 71 11.16 -40.68 7.17
C PHE A 71 9.99 -40.37 6.22
N GLU A 72 8.76 -40.65 6.67
CA GLU A 72 7.53 -40.40 5.91
C GLU A 72 6.98 -38.99 6.13
N ALA A 73 7.59 -38.20 7.01
CA ALA A 73 7.16 -36.85 7.36
C ALA A 73 7.54 -35.83 6.26
N SER A 74 6.94 -35.97 5.09
CA SER A 74 7.06 -35.06 3.94
C SER A 74 5.71 -34.88 3.26
N VAL A 75 5.56 -33.89 2.37
CA VAL A 75 4.29 -33.70 1.65
C VAL A 75 4.00 -34.95 0.83
N VAL A 76 5.00 -35.45 0.09
CA VAL A 76 4.87 -36.68 -0.70
C VAL A 76 4.53 -37.90 0.18
N GLY A 77 5.17 -38.04 1.34
CA GLY A 77 4.95 -39.17 2.25
C GLY A 77 3.56 -39.16 2.86
N ILE A 78 3.08 -38.01 3.31
CA ILE A 78 1.73 -37.86 3.86
C ILE A 78 0.66 -38.01 2.77
N THR A 79 0.86 -37.42 1.58
CA THR A 79 -0.06 -37.63 0.45
C THR A 79 -0.19 -39.10 0.10
N ARG A 80 0.93 -39.84 0.05
CA ARG A 80 0.91 -41.29 -0.19
C ARG A 80 0.05 -42.03 0.85
N LYS A 81 0.25 -41.74 2.14
CA LYS A 81 -0.56 -42.34 3.22
C LYS A 81 -2.04 -42.01 3.11
N VAL A 82 -2.38 -40.80 2.66
CA VAL A 82 -3.77 -40.40 2.44
C VAL A 82 -4.36 -41.21 1.27
N ASN A 83 -3.65 -41.32 0.15
CA ASN A 83 -4.11 -42.11 -0.99
C ASN A 83 -4.27 -43.60 -0.64
N GLU A 84 -3.28 -44.18 0.05
CA GLU A 84 -3.34 -45.57 0.54
C GLU A 84 -4.58 -45.82 1.41
N ALA A 85 -4.96 -44.86 2.26
CA ALA A 85 -6.10 -44.99 3.16
C ALA A 85 -7.46 -44.66 2.50
N LEU A 86 -7.47 -43.92 1.40
CA LEU A 86 -8.69 -43.62 0.66
C LEU A 86 -9.04 -44.70 -0.35
N GLU A 87 -8.09 -45.57 -0.72
CA GLU A 87 -8.26 -46.61 -1.76
C GLU A 87 -8.80 -46.04 -3.08
N GLN A 88 -8.46 -44.78 -3.37
CA GLN A 88 -8.91 -44.03 -4.55
C GLN A 88 -7.73 -43.82 -5.51
N GLU A 89 -7.99 -43.95 -6.81
CA GLU A 89 -7.02 -43.65 -7.88
C GLU A 89 -6.89 -42.15 -8.16
N GLU A 90 -7.77 -41.33 -7.60
CA GLU A 90 -7.80 -39.89 -7.83
C GLU A 90 -6.60 -39.20 -7.16
N LEU A 91 -6.03 -38.20 -7.85
CA LEU A 91 -4.90 -37.42 -7.35
C LEU A 91 -5.34 -36.47 -6.23
N ILE A 92 -4.76 -36.66 -5.05
CA ILE A 92 -4.98 -35.81 -3.87
C ILE A 92 -3.90 -34.74 -3.76
N ILE A 93 -4.33 -33.52 -3.48
CA ILE A 93 -3.50 -32.36 -3.16
C ILE A 93 -3.69 -31.99 -1.68
N LEU A 94 -2.60 -31.85 -0.95
CA LEU A 94 -2.65 -31.33 0.42
C LEU A 94 -2.66 -29.80 0.41
N THR A 95 -3.61 -29.20 1.13
CA THR A 95 -3.71 -27.75 1.30
C THR A 95 -3.71 -27.36 2.78
N ASP A 96 -3.37 -26.10 3.05
CA ASP A 96 -3.64 -25.50 4.36
C ASP A 96 -5.15 -25.26 4.56
N GLY A 97 -5.53 -24.73 5.72
CA GLY A 97 -6.92 -24.38 6.03
C GLY A 97 -7.52 -23.26 5.17
N GLN A 98 -6.71 -22.55 4.37
CA GLN A 98 -7.14 -21.48 3.46
C GLN A 98 -7.23 -21.97 1.99
N GLY A 99 -7.02 -23.27 1.76
CA GLY A 99 -7.03 -23.86 0.43
C GLY A 99 -5.83 -23.48 -0.42
N ASN A 100 -4.67 -23.21 0.19
CA ASN A 100 -3.40 -23.05 -0.52
C ASN A 100 -2.63 -24.37 -0.49
N LYS A 101 -2.09 -24.78 -1.65
CA LYS A 101 -1.30 -26.01 -1.77
C LYS A 101 -0.08 -25.96 -0.85
N ILE A 102 0.09 -27.01 -0.04
CA ILE A 102 1.31 -27.20 0.75
C ILE A 102 2.38 -27.71 -0.21
N LEU A 103 3.49 -26.98 -0.31
CA LEU A 103 4.59 -27.31 -1.19
C LEU A 103 5.66 -28.11 -0.45
N GLU A 104 6.30 -29.03 -1.16
CA GLU A 104 7.46 -29.76 -0.64
C GLU A 104 8.65 -28.80 -0.54
N THR A 105 9.04 -28.47 0.69
CA THR A 105 10.17 -27.61 1.02
C THR A 105 10.89 -28.18 2.25
N GLU A 106 12.08 -27.67 2.56
CA GLU A 106 12.78 -28.06 3.80
C GLU A 106 11.91 -27.84 5.05
N GLY A 107 11.12 -26.75 5.08
CA GLY A 107 10.24 -26.43 6.20
C GLY A 107 9.01 -27.33 6.36
N THR A 108 8.66 -28.12 5.35
CA THR A 108 7.57 -29.11 5.40
C THR A 108 8.08 -30.54 5.55
N ARG A 109 9.39 -30.72 5.71
CA ARG A 109 10.03 -32.01 5.99
C ARG A 109 10.24 -32.19 7.49
N GLY A 110 10.14 -33.45 7.92
CA GLY A 110 10.30 -33.83 9.30
C GLY A 110 9.03 -33.67 10.12
N SER A 111 8.95 -34.43 11.20
CA SER A 111 7.73 -34.57 11.99
C SER A 111 7.33 -33.30 12.76
N ALA A 112 8.26 -32.37 12.94
CA ALA A 112 8.03 -31.10 13.63
C ALA A 112 6.98 -30.22 12.91
N PHE A 113 6.88 -30.30 11.58
CA PHE A 113 5.83 -29.62 10.82
C PHE A 113 4.49 -30.35 10.97
N TRP A 114 4.49 -31.66 10.74
CA TRP A 114 3.28 -32.47 10.60
C TRP A 114 2.53 -32.74 11.91
N LYS A 115 3.21 -32.72 13.07
CA LYS A 115 2.56 -32.90 14.38
C LYS A 115 1.83 -31.67 14.91
N GLN A 116 1.97 -30.51 14.27
CA GLN A 116 1.44 -29.26 14.80
C GLN A 116 -0.09 -29.23 14.70
N ASN A 117 -0.77 -29.47 15.83
CA ASN A 117 -2.24 -29.49 15.88
C ASN A 117 -2.90 -28.17 15.49
N ALA A 118 -2.23 -27.04 15.67
CA ALA A 118 -2.77 -25.71 15.35
C ALA A 118 -2.98 -25.47 13.85
N ARG A 119 -2.27 -26.18 12.97
CA ARG A 119 -2.44 -26.02 11.52
C ARG A 119 -3.56 -26.94 11.05
N LYS A 120 -4.49 -26.47 10.22
CA LYS A 120 -5.43 -27.35 9.52
C LYS A 120 -4.78 -27.84 8.22
N VAL A 121 -4.78 -29.15 7.98
CA VAL A 121 -4.32 -29.74 6.71
C VAL A 121 -5.50 -30.43 6.05
N LEU A 122 -5.85 -29.97 4.86
CA LEU A 122 -6.90 -30.55 4.05
C LEU A 122 -6.29 -31.46 2.98
N ALA A 123 -6.97 -32.56 2.67
CA ALA A 123 -6.73 -33.36 1.48
C ALA A 123 -7.89 -33.09 0.52
N VAL A 124 -7.56 -32.55 -0.64
CA VAL A 124 -8.52 -32.08 -1.65
C VAL A 124 -8.23 -32.82 -2.95
N ARG A 125 -9.27 -33.22 -3.68
CA ARG A 125 -9.10 -33.77 -5.03
C ARG A 125 -8.47 -32.74 -5.95
N GLU A 126 -7.65 -33.17 -6.90
CA GLU A 126 -6.99 -32.25 -7.82
C GLU A 126 -8.00 -31.44 -8.65
N GLU A 127 -9.11 -32.05 -9.07
CA GLU A 127 -10.21 -31.39 -9.77
C GLU A 127 -10.79 -30.20 -8.97
N ASP A 128 -11.10 -30.42 -7.70
CA ASP A 128 -11.63 -29.41 -6.78
C ASP A 128 -10.61 -28.31 -6.51
N PHE A 129 -9.33 -28.68 -6.37
CA PHE A 129 -8.25 -27.72 -6.20
C PHE A 129 -8.10 -26.80 -7.42
N LEU A 130 -8.15 -27.35 -8.63
CA LEU A 130 -8.05 -26.57 -9.87
C LEU A 130 -9.24 -25.62 -10.02
N GLN A 131 -10.46 -26.07 -9.71
CA GLN A 131 -11.66 -25.23 -9.71
C GLN A 131 -11.58 -24.10 -8.67
N LEU A 132 -11.08 -24.39 -7.46
CA LEU A 132 -10.86 -23.38 -6.42
C LEU A 132 -9.83 -22.33 -6.85
N GLN A 133 -8.76 -22.74 -7.54
CA GLN A 133 -7.75 -21.81 -8.07
C GLN A 133 -8.30 -20.96 -9.21
N GLY A 134 -9.10 -21.54 -10.11
CA GLY A 134 -9.75 -20.81 -11.20
C GLY A 134 -10.69 -19.72 -10.67
N SER A 135 -11.46 -20.02 -9.64
CA SER A 135 -12.36 -19.04 -8.99
C SER A 135 -11.60 -17.97 -8.21
N LYS A 136 -10.48 -18.29 -7.54
CA LYS A 136 -9.56 -17.29 -6.95
C LYS A 136 -8.96 -16.36 -8.01
N LYS A 137 -8.51 -16.91 -9.15
CA LYS A 137 -7.95 -16.12 -10.27
C LYS A 137 -8.99 -15.21 -10.92
N ARG A 138 -10.23 -15.67 -11.14
CA ARG A 138 -11.32 -14.82 -11.65
C ARG A 138 -11.69 -13.69 -10.69
N LYS A 139 -11.60 -13.91 -9.38
CA LYS A 139 -11.78 -12.85 -8.38
C LYS A 139 -10.65 -11.81 -8.41
N LEU A 140 -9.42 -12.24 -8.70
CA LEU A 140 -8.29 -11.33 -8.89
C LEU A 140 -8.41 -10.56 -10.22
N SER A 141 -8.80 -11.21 -11.33
CA SER A 141 -8.94 -10.52 -12.62
C SER A 141 -10.01 -9.44 -12.60
N ARG A 142 -11.13 -9.64 -11.87
CA ARG A 142 -12.15 -8.59 -11.66
C ARG A 142 -11.65 -7.40 -10.85
N ARG A 143 -10.53 -7.52 -10.14
CA ARG A 143 -9.93 -6.42 -9.37
C ARG A 143 -8.96 -5.61 -10.22
N ASP A 144 -8.33 -6.23 -11.22
CA ASP A 144 -7.29 -5.61 -12.04
C ASP A 144 -7.83 -4.94 -13.32
N ASP A 145 -8.98 -5.38 -13.86
CA ASP A 145 -9.48 -4.92 -15.17
C ASP A 145 -10.14 -3.53 -15.15
N ASN A 146 -10.58 -3.04 -13.97
CA ASN A 146 -11.19 -1.71 -13.82
C ASN A 146 -10.26 -0.69 -13.12
N GLY A 147 -9.16 -1.15 -12.52
CA GLY A 147 -8.26 -0.29 -11.76
C GLY A 147 -7.19 0.36 -12.63
N LEU A 148 -6.70 -0.35 -13.64
CA LEU A 148 -5.59 0.12 -14.48
C LEU A 148 -6.06 1.14 -15.52
N ASP A 149 -7.18 0.88 -16.20
CA ASP A 149 -7.79 1.84 -17.15
C ASP A 149 -8.19 3.13 -16.45
N ALA A 150 -8.79 3.06 -15.25
CA ALA A 150 -9.10 4.25 -14.47
C ALA A 150 -7.85 5.06 -14.07
N VAL A 151 -6.72 4.39 -13.83
CA VAL A 151 -5.43 5.07 -13.56
C VAL A 151 -4.87 5.70 -14.82
N TYR A 152 -5.01 5.05 -15.99
CA TYR A 152 -4.61 5.65 -17.27
C TYR A 152 -5.45 6.88 -17.62
N ASP A 153 -6.77 6.81 -17.45
CA ASP A 153 -7.67 7.96 -17.64
C ASP A 153 -7.28 9.13 -16.72
N GLN A 154 -6.96 8.84 -15.45
CA GLN A 154 -6.55 9.84 -14.47
C GLN A 154 -5.17 10.44 -14.78
N ILE A 155 -4.26 9.67 -15.36
CA ILE A 155 -2.96 10.17 -15.85
C ILE A 155 -3.17 11.08 -17.06
N GLU A 156 -4.02 10.70 -18.00
CA GLU A 156 -4.33 11.50 -19.20
C GLU A 156 -4.99 12.83 -18.81
N GLU A 157 -5.93 12.82 -17.87
CA GLU A 157 -6.56 14.02 -17.32
C GLU A 157 -5.52 15.00 -16.73
N VAL A 158 -4.58 14.49 -15.94
CA VAL A 158 -3.51 15.32 -15.34
C VAL A 158 -2.56 15.87 -16.41
N ILE A 159 -2.25 15.10 -17.46
CA ILE A 159 -1.41 15.57 -18.57
C ILE A 159 -2.09 16.73 -19.30
N LEU A 160 -3.38 16.60 -19.60
CA LEU A 160 -4.16 17.66 -20.25
C LEU A 160 -4.23 18.93 -19.39
N ALA A 161 -4.48 18.78 -18.09
CA ALA A 161 -4.48 19.91 -17.15
C ALA A 161 -3.10 20.59 -17.04
N ALA A 162 -2.02 19.81 -17.02
CA ALA A 162 -0.65 20.33 -16.93
C ALA A 162 -0.21 21.08 -18.19
N GLN A 163 -0.69 20.68 -19.37
CA GLN A 163 -0.45 21.40 -20.63
C GLN A 163 -1.11 22.79 -20.61
N GLY A 164 -2.37 22.88 -20.19
CA GLY A 164 -3.06 24.16 -20.02
C GLY A 164 -2.38 25.11 -19.02
N LEU A 165 -1.81 24.57 -17.93
CA LEU A 165 -1.05 25.37 -16.96
C LEU A 165 0.22 25.99 -17.53
N ARG A 166 0.91 25.29 -18.45
CA ARG A 166 2.11 25.82 -19.09
C ARG A 166 1.77 27.01 -19.98
N GLU A 167 0.69 26.93 -20.73
CA GLU A 167 0.17 28.01 -21.58
C GLU A 167 -0.25 29.22 -20.74
N VAL A 168 -0.97 28.99 -19.63
CA VAL A 168 -1.33 30.06 -18.69
C VAL A 168 -0.08 30.72 -18.10
N SER A 169 0.95 29.94 -17.74
CA SER A 169 2.22 30.47 -17.22
C SER A 169 2.94 31.35 -18.25
N THR A 170 2.91 30.99 -19.53
CA THR A 170 3.48 31.81 -20.61
C THR A 170 2.69 33.09 -20.82
N THR A 171 1.36 33.04 -20.85
CA THR A 171 0.52 34.23 -21.02
C THR A 171 0.69 35.21 -19.85
N ILE A 172 0.75 34.71 -18.61
CA ILE A 172 1.01 35.57 -17.44
C ILE A 172 2.37 36.27 -17.57
N ARG A 173 3.40 35.58 -18.05
CA ARG A 173 4.72 36.16 -18.27
C ARG A 173 4.68 37.26 -19.33
N GLU A 174 4.06 36.98 -20.48
CA GLU A 174 3.91 37.95 -21.58
C GLU A 174 3.12 39.19 -21.14
N LEU A 175 2.00 39.00 -20.41
CA LEU A 175 1.22 40.11 -19.86
C LEU A 175 2.02 40.92 -18.83
N THR A 176 2.84 40.26 -18.02
CA THR A 176 3.71 40.92 -17.04
C THR A 176 4.82 41.72 -17.73
N GLU A 177 5.42 41.16 -18.78
CA GLU A 177 6.41 41.86 -19.61
C GLU A 177 5.78 43.07 -20.30
N LEU A 178 4.61 42.92 -20.92
CA LEU A 178 3.88 44.01 -21.55
C LEU A 178 3.51 45.12 -20.55
N ALA A 179 3.03 44.76 -19.36
CA ALA A 179 2.72 45.70 -18.29
C ALA A 179 3.98 46.45 -17.81
N ASN A 180 5.12 45.76 -17.69
CA ASN A 180 6.38 46.37 -17.31
C ASN A 180 6.98 47.26 -18.42
N SER A 181 6.83 46.90 -19.69
CA SER A 181 7.22 47.73 -20.83
C SER A 181 6.38 49.01 -20.92
N ASN A 182 5.09 48.93 -20.60
CA ASN A 182 4.17 50.07 -20.65
C ASN A 182 4.15 50.91 -19.36
N ARG A 183 4.69 50.41 -18.24
CA ARG A 183 4.85 51.18 -17.00
C ARG A 183 5.72 52.44 -17.17
N SER A 184 6.54 52.48 -18.21
CA SER A 184 7.49 53.56 -18.49
C SER A 184 7.19 54.31 -19.78
N THR A 185 6.01 54.15 -20.38
CA THR A 185 5.58 55.01 -21.50
C THR A 185 5.24 56.40 -20.95
N ALA A 186 6.24 57.08 -20.41
CA ALA A 186 6.18 58.49 -20.11
C ALA A 186 6.02 59.22 -21.44
N VAL A 187 4.79 59.57 -21.76
CA VAL A 187 4.51 60.48 -22.86
C VAL A 187 5.05 61.85 -22.44
N SER A 188 6.20 62.23 -22.99
CA SER A 188 6.73 63.58 -22.82
C SER A 188 5.82 64.56 -23.54
N LEU A 189 4.85 65.12 -22.80
CA LEU A 189 4.02 66.20 -23.27
C LEU A 189 4.81 67.51 -23.26
N ARG A 190 4.60 68.37 -24.27
CA ARG A 190 5.08 69.76 -24.18
C ARG A 190 4.34 70.45 -23.05
N ALA A 191 4.94 71.49 -22.47
CA ALA A 191 4.34 72.22 -21.35
C ALA A 191 2.91 72.71 -21.63
N ALA A 192 2.64 73.15 -22.87
CA ALA A 192 1.31 73.57 -23.30
C ALA A 192 0.29 72.41 -23.33
N ASP A 193 0.69 71.24 -23.84
CA ASP A 193 -0.18 70.06 -23.92
C ASP A 193 -0.46 69.51 -22.51
N ALA A 194 0.55 69.49 -21.64
CA ALA A 194 0.40 69.09 -20.25
C ALA A 194 -0.53 70.05 -19.48
N ALA A 195 -0.47 71.35 -19.75
CA ALA A 195 -1.39 72.33 -19.18
C ALA A 195 -2.82 72.10 -19.68
N ALA A 196 -3.02 71.91 -20.98
CA ALA A 196 -4.33 71.63 -21.56
C ALA A 196 -4.99 70.36 -21.00
N VAL A 197 -4.21 69.29 -20.81
CA VAL A 197 -4.71 68.06 -20.16
C VAL A 197 -5.07 68.33 -18.70
N LYS A 198 -4.23 69.03 -17.94
CA LYS A 198 -4.53 69.38 -16.54
C LYS A 198 -5.80 70.22 -16.43
N ASP A 199 -5.99 71.18 -17.32
CA ASP A 199 -7.18 72.04 -17.35
C ASP A 199 -8.44 71.25 -17.72
N ALA A 200 -8.34 70.31 -18.66
CA ALA A 200 -9.47 69.45 -19.05
C ALA A 200 -9.96 68.55 -17.90
N PHE A 201 -9.06 68.20 -16.98
CA PHE A 201 -9.38 67.40 -15.78
C PHE A 201 -9.31 68.22 -14.49
N ALA A 202 -9.47 69.55 -14.59
CA ALA A 202 -9.54 70.42 -13.43
C ALA A 202 -10.98 70.57 -12.96
N CYS A 203 -11.18 70.59 -11.64
CA CYS A 203 -12.47 70.93 -11.06
C CYS A 203 -12.79 72.40 -11.33
N VAL A 204 -14.00 72.68 -11.81
CA VAL A 204 -14.44 74.06 -12.08
C VAL A 204 -14.43 74.92 -10.81
N VAL A 205 -14.63 74.32 -9.64
CA VAL A 205 -14.69 75.00 -8.34
C VAL A 205 -13.29 75.21 -7.74
N CYS A 206 -12.57 74.14 -7.41
CA CYS A 206 -11.28 74.27 -6.71
C CYS A 206 -10.08 74.51 -7.64
N LYS A 207 -10.26 74.44 -8.96
CA LYS A 207 -9.22 74.55 -10.00
C LYS A 207 -8.07 73.53 -9.87
N GLY A 208 -8.18 72.58 -8.95
CA GLY A 208 -7.26 71.46 -8.81
C GLY A 208 -7.68 70.25 -9.64
N PRO A 209 -6.83 69.20 -9.72
CA PRO A 209 -7.18 67.94 -10.38
C PRO A 209 -8.47 67.35 -9.78
N VAL A 210 -9.35 66.84 -10.61
CA VAL A 210 -10.59 66.24 -10.13
C VAL A 210 -10.31 64.97 -9.32
N VAL A 211 -10.81 64.95 -8.08
CA VAL A 211 -10.83 63.81 -7.18
C VAL A 211 -12.28 63.41 -7.00
N GLU A 212 -12.60 62.12 -7.23
CA GLU A 212 -13.98 61.60 -7.23
C GLU A 212 -14.90 62.37 -8.22
N PRO A 213 -14.75 62.13 -9.54
CA PRO A 213 -15.40 62.94 -10.57
C PRO A 213 -16.92 62.80 -10.58
N ILE A 214 -17.64 63.93 -10.62
CA ILE A 214 -19.05 63.97 -11.03
C ILE A 214 -19.14 64.33 -12.51
N VAL A 215 -19.93 63.56 -13.25
CA VAL A 215 -20.27 63.82 -14.64
C VAL A 215 -21.73 64.30 -14.71
N ALA A 216 -21.95 65.38 -15.45
CA ALA A 216 -23.29 65.90 -15.70
C ALA A 216 -24.13 64.90 -16.50
N THR A 217 -25.32 64.56 -16.04
CA THR A 217 -26.23 63.63 -16.76
C THR A 217 -26.79 64.24 -18.05
N CYS A 218 -26.85 65.57 -18.16
CA CYS A 218 -27.43 66.25 -19.33
C CYS A 218 -26.52 66.28 -20.56
N CYS A 219 -25.20 66.36 -20.38
CA CYS A 219 -24.24 66.55 -21.47
C CYS A 219 -22.98 65.68 -21.34
N GLN A 220 -22.93 64.80 -20.35
CA GLN A 220 -21.79 63.92 -20.07
C GLN A 220 -20.46 64.67 -19.85
N SER A 221 -20.53 65.95 -19.48
CA SER A 221 -19.34 66.75 -19.19
C SER A 221 -18.86 66.50 -17.76
N LEU A 222 -17.54 66.45 -17.57
CA LEU A 222 -16.92 66.44 -16.25
C LEU A 222 -17.18 67.78 -15.54
N ILE A 223 -17.86 67.76 -14.39
CA ILE A 223 -18.19 68.98 -13.63
C ILE A 223 -17.03 69.33 -12.68
N GLY A 224 -16.53 68.35 -11.95
CA GLY A 224 -15.52 68.55 -10.91
C GLY A 224 -15.56 67.47 -9.84
N CYS A 225 -14.95 67.76 -8.69
CA CYS A 225 -14.95 66.88 -7.53
C CYS A 225 -16.34 66.75 -6.91
N LEU A 226 -16.64 65.57 -6.35
CA LEU A 226 -17.89 65.29 -5.63
C LEU A 226 -18.17 66.32 -4.53
N THR A 227 -17.21 66.49 -3.63
CA THR A 227 -17.31 67.42 -2.50
C THR A 227 -17.58 68.86 -2.94
N CYS A 228 -16.84 69.33 -3.95
CA CYS A 228 -17.01 70.68 -4.50
C CYS A 228 -18.40 70.90 -5.11
N ALA A 229 -18.97 69.89 -5.76
CA ALA A 229 -20.31 69.99 -6.36
C ALA A 229 -21.42 69.88 -5.32
N GLU A 230 -21.20 69.17 -4.21
CA GLU A 230 -22.14 69.06 -3.09
C GLU A 230 -22.16 70.33 -2.23
N GLU A 231 -20.99 70.91 -1.95
CA GLU A 231 -20.87 72.15 -1.18
C GLU A 231 -21.33 73.41 -1.93
N TRP A 232 -21.35 73.37 -3.27
CA TRP A 232 -21.78 74.50 -4.11
C TRP A 232 -23.31 74.60 -4.29
N LYS A 233 -24.07 73.57 -3.87
CA LYS A 233 -25.54 73.58 -3.92
C LYS A 233 -26.15 74.61 -2.98
#